data_AF-A0A952V4I1-F1
#
_entry.id   AF-A0A952V4I1-F1
#
_cell.length_a   1.000
_cell.length_b   1.000
_cell.length_c   1.000
_cell.angle_alpha   90.00
_cell.angle_beta   90.00
_cell.angle_gamma   90.00
#
_symmetry.space_group_name_H-M   'P 1'
#
loop_
_entity.id
_entity.type
_entity.pdbx_description
1 polymer ?
#
loop_
_entity_poly.entity_id
_entity_poly.type
_entity_poly.pdbx_seq_one_letter_code
_entity_poly.pdbx_strand_id
1 'polypeptide(L)'
;MPPTPALPPWTGRHFVGIDENGMGPRLGPLVVTSVLARAAEPSVGLDLATKKPRGALAKRIGDSKRLVAFDDSTLGEAWARALAQRGPTAPPTEAPATASMAATNATARPAATAMPTATAMPAATAAFAPATPAELLRAIVLDSEGELRAPCPSHHVDLCWGDAGEALVSSAADVARCAKDLDRLAAKGLDVVRVRVAIVCTRRLNDAIHLGRSRFDVDLHTMERLTLAARADAGEDVLALCGKVGGFDFYADRFGPLAGRLHTVLGEGRARSDYQVPGVGRLSFLRDAEEGHILIGLASLVGKWVRDHLMRRIVRFHRAHVPDLPDVSGYHDPASTRFIADTKLVRKKLNVDAHCFERKSLQGKGASTQGPRSQP
;
A
#
# COMPACT_ATOMS: atom_id res chain seq x y z
N MET A 1 -29.81 13.40 -13.81
CA MET A 1 -28.37 13.71 -13.70
C MET A 1 -27.85 13.93 -15.10
N PRO A 2 -27.11 15.02 -15.39
CA PRO A 2 -26.39 15.10 -16.65
C PRO A 2 -25.42 13.89 -16.73
N PRO A 3 -25.22 13.31 -17.92
CA PRO A 3 -24.25 12.24 -18.09
C PRO A 3 -22.88 12.74 -17.64
N THR A 4 -22.16 11.92 -16.85
CA THR A 4 -20.78 12.20 -16.49
C THR A 4 -20.01 12.47 -17.79
N PRO A 5 -19.32 13.62 -17.93
CA PRO A 5 -18.58 13.92 -19.14
C PRO A 5 -17.63 12.76 -19.44
N ALA A 6 -17.60 12.32 -20.69
CA ALA A 6 -16.72 11.24 -21.11
C ALA A 6 -15.28 11.66 -20.82
N LEU A 7 -14.58 10.87 -20.01
CA LEU A 7 -13.19 11.15 -19.69
C LEU A 7 -12.35 11.11 -20.98
N PRO A 8 -11.34 11.98 -21.11
CA PRO A 8 -10.40 11.85 -22.21
C PRO A 8 -9.81 10.43 -22.22
N PRO A 9 -9.63 9.81 -23.41
CA PRO A 9 -9.11 8.45 -23.49
C PRO A 9 -7.71 8.40 -22.86
N TRP A 10 -7.45 7.32 -22.13
CA TRP A 10 -6.10 7.05 -21.64
C TRP A 10 -5.26 6.46 -22.79
N THR A 11 -4.10 7.06 -23.06
CA THR A 11 -3.22 6.68 -24.18
C THR A 11 -1.92 6.00 -23.72
N GLY A 12 -1.65 5.96 -22.41
CA GLY A 12 -0.47 5.29 -21.87
C GLY A 12 -0.61 3.77 -21.81
N ARG A 13 0.52 3.07 -21.68
CA ARG A 13 0.56 1.60 -21.56
C ARG A 13 0.62 1.11 -20.12
N HIS A 14 0.77 2.00 -19.15
CA HIS A 14 1.01 1.64 -17.75
C HIS A 14 -0.23 1.87 -16.88
N PHE A 15 -0.60 0.83 -16.13
CA PHE A 15 -1.79 0.78 -15.28
C PHE A 15 -1.39 0.34 -13.88
N VAL A 16 -1.94 0.98 -12.86
CA VAL A 16 -1.63 0.67 -11.47
C VAL A 16 -2.94 0.48 -10.72
N GLY A 17 -3.13 -0.68 -10.09
CA GLY A 17 -4.20 -0.86 -9.11
C GLY A 17 -3.67 -0.58 -7.71
N ILE A 18 -4.37 0.24 -6.93
CA ILE A 18 -3.98 0.59 -5.56
C ILE A 18 -5.14 0.32 -4.62
N ASP A 19 -4.86 -0.33 -3.49
CA ASP A 19 -5.84 -0.65 -2.45
C ASP A 19 -5.25 -0.49 -1.05
N GLU A 20 -6.07 -0.03 -0.10
CA GLU A 20 -5.71 0.15 1.29
C GLU A 20 -6.28 -0.95 2.20
N ASN A 21 -5.47 -1.37 3.18
CA ASN A 21 -5.80 -2.44 4.10
C ASN A 21 -5.49 -2.00 5.53
N GLY A 22 -6.50 -2.11 6.39
CA GLY A 22 -6.37 -1.73 7.79
C GLY A 22 -6.54 -0.22 8.04
N MET A 23 -7.56 0.41 7.46
CA MET A 23 -7.96 1.79 7.77
C MET A 23 -8.67 1.94 9.13
N GLY A 24 -9.61 1.03 9.43
CA GLY A 24 -10.44 1.01 10.64
C GLY A 24 -9.88 0.38 11.94
N PRO A 25 -8.80 -0.43 11.96
CA PRO A 25 -8.31 -1.09 13.18
C PRO A 25 -7.89 -0.16 14.32
N ARG A 26 -7.81 -0.74 15.53
CA ARG A 26 -7.17 -0.19 16.74
C ARG A 26 -5.69 -0.55 16.84
N LEU A 27 -5.31 -1.73 16.35
CA LEU A 27 -3.95 -2.26 16.38
C LEU A 27 -3.41 -2.53 14.98
N GLY A 28 -2.09 -2.60 14.88
CA GLY A 28 -1.37 -2.95 13.66
C GLY A 28 -1.22 -1.80 12.68
N PRO A 29 -0.54 -2.02 11.54
CA PRO A 29 -0.24 -0.99 10.55
C PRO A 29 -1.39 -0.75 9.57
N LEU A 30 -1.43 0.45 8.98
CA LEU A 30 -2.11 0.67 7.70
C LEU A 30 -1.16 0.19 6.61
N VAL A 31 -1.69 -0.58 5.66
CA VAL A 31 -0.93 -1.14 4.55
C VAL A 31 -1.60 -0.70 3.26
N VAL A 32 -0.86 -0.05 2.37
CA VAL A 32 -1.38 0.29 1.03
C VAL A 32 -0.53 -0.46 0.01
N THR A 33 -1.17 -1.09 -0.95
CA THR A 33 -0.49 -1.91 -1.95
C THR A 33 -0.76 -1.37 -3.34
N SER A 34 0.26 -1.35 -4.20
CA SER A 34 0.14 -1.07 -5.61
C SER A 34 0.58 -2.24 -6.46
N VAL A 35 -0.17 -2.56 -7.50
CA VAL A 35 0.18 -3.54 -8.54
C VAL A 35 0.29 -2.82 -9.87
N LEU A 36 1.51 -2.74 -10.40
CA LEU A 36 1.83 -2.12 -11.69
C LEU A 36 1.78 -3.18 -12.81
N ALA A 37 1.09 -2.84 -13.88
CA ALA A 37 1.02 -3.63 -15.09
C ALA A 37 1.33 -2.78 -16.33
N ARG A 38 1.93 -3.42 -17.33
CA ARG A 38 2.23 -2.87 -18.65
C ARG A 38 1.39 -3.58 -19.70
N ALA A 39 0.66 -2.81 -20.49
CA ALA A 39 -0.15 -3.32 -21.57
C ALA A 39 0.62 -3.39 -22.89
N ALA A 40 0.28 -4.38 -23.73
CA ALA A 40 0.78 -4.44 -25.10
C ALA A 40 0.34 -3.20 -25.88
N GLU A 41 -0.95 -2.87 -25.79
CA GLU A 41 -1.55 -1.67 -26.37
C GLU A 41 -2.44 -0.94 -25.35
N PRO A 42 -2.52 0.40 -25.38
CA PRO A 42 -3.28 1.19 -24.39
C PRO A 42 -4.75 0.77 -24.26
N SER A 43 -5.44 0.51 -25.38
CA SER A 43 -6.85 0.14 -25.40
C SER A 43 -7.10 -1.24 -24.77
N VAL A 44 -6.23 -2.21 -25.04
CA VAL A 44 -6.27 -3.55 -24.44
C VAL A 44 -6.03 -3.47 -22.93
N GLY A 45 -5.04 -2.67 -22.53
CA GLY A 45 -4.74 -2.44 -21.12
C GLY A 45 -5.91 -1.81 -20.37
N LEU A 46 -6.53 -0.78 -20.95
CA LEU A 46 -7.68 -0.10 -20.37
C LEU A 46 -8.85 -1.08 -20.21
N ASP A 47 -9.12 -1.89 -21.24
CA ASP A 47 -10.19 -2.89 -21.21
C ASP A 47 -9.97 -3.93 -20.10
N LEU A 48 -8.76 -4.49 -20.00
CA LEU A 48 -8.45 -5.53 -19.01
C LEU A 48 -8.33 -4.99 -17.59
N ALA A 49 -7.76 -3.81 -17.39
CA ALA A 49 -7.59 -3.20 -16.07
C ALA A 49 -8.90 -2.66 -15.49
N THR A 50 -9.86 -2.29 -16.35
CA THR A 50 -11.15 -1.71 -15.92
C THR A 50 -12.30 -2.70 -15.87
N LYS A 51 -12.12 -3.93 -16.38
CA LYS A 51 -13.15 -4.97 -16.36
C LYS A 51 -13.08 -5.85 -15.13
N LYS A 52 -14.27 -6.24 -14.66
CA LYS A 52 -14.44 -7.26 -13.61
C LYS A 52 -13.81 -8.58 -14.06
N PRO A 53 -12.94 -9.20 -13.23
CA PRO A 53 -12.42 -10.52 -13.54
C PRO A 53 -13.56 -11.53 -13.70
N ARG A 54 -13.37 -12.54 -14.56
CA ARG A 54 -14.38 -13.59 -14.84
C ARG A 54 -13.82 -14.99 -14.60
N GLY A 55 -14.72 -15.96 -14.39
CA GLY A 55 -14.37 -17.38 -14.29
C GLY A 55 -13.54 -17.72 -13.05
N ALA A 56 -12.59 -18.64 -13.19
CA ALA A 56 -11.76 -19.13 -12.08
C ALA A 56 -10.89 -18.03 -11.45
N LEU A 57 -10.43 -17.06 -12.25
CA LEU A 57 -9.67 -15.92 -11.76
C LEU A 57 -10.52 -15.01 -10.88
N ALA A 58 -11.79 -14.78 -11.26
CA ALA A 58 -12.73 -14.01 -10.43
C ALA A 58 -12.95 -14.67 -9.06
N LYS A 59 -13.05 -15.99 -9.00
CA LYS A 59 -13.20 -16.71 -7.74
C LYS A 59 -11.96 -16.54 -6.86
N ARG A 60 -10.76 -16.60 -7.43
CA ARG A 60 -9.51 -16.42 -6.67
C ARG A 60 -9.27 -14.97 -6.23
N ILE A 61 -9.69 -13.98 -7.03
CA ILE A 61 -9.56 -12.56 -6.66
C ILE A 61 -10.67 -12.15 -5.68
N GLY A 62 -11.90 -12.60 -5.94
CA GLY A 62 -13.10 -12.28 -5.17
C GLY A 62 -13.25 -13.06 -3.85
N ASP A 63 -12.33 -13.99 -3.54
CA ASP A 63 -12.29 -14.64 -2.20
C ASP A 63 -11.78 -13.71 -1.10
N SER A 64 -11.56 -12.44 -1.44
CA SER A 64 -11.16 -11.35 -0.54
C SER A 64 -12.09 -11.17 0.68
N LYS A 65 -13.34 -11.66 0.61
CA LYS A 65 -14.30 -11.65 1.72
C LYS A 65 -14.18 -12.85 2.67
N ARG A 66 -13.60 -13.98 2.26
CA ARG A 66 -13.27 -15.10 3.16
C ARG A 66 -11.97 -14.86 3.94
N LEU A 67 -11.08 -14.04 3.39
CA LEU A 67 -9.85 -13.54 4.04
C LEU A 67 -10.09 -12.63 5.25
N VAL A 68 -11.34 -12.27 5.55
CA VAL A 68 -11.71 -11.40 6.68
C VAL A 68 -11.71 -12.16 8.02
N ALA A 69 -11.60 -13.49 7.98
CA ALA A 69 -11.28 -14.32 9.14
C ALA A 69 -9.82 -14.78 9.04
N PHE A 70 -9.11 -14.84 10.16
CA PHE A 70 -7.69 -15.21 10.31
C PHE A 70 -7.29 -16.58 9.74
N ASP A 71 -8.23 -17.30 9.11
CA ASP A 71 -8.19 -18.71 8.81
C ASP A 71 -7.68 -19.06 7.40
N ASP A 72 -7.57 -18.11 6.45
CA ASP A 72 -7.00 -18.45 5.13
C ASP A 72 -6.26 -17.30 4.41
N SER A 73 -5.15 -16.84 5.01
CA SER A 73 -4.21 -15.90 4.36
C SER A 73 -3.35 -16.52 3.26
N THR A 74 -3.55 -17.81 2.97
CA THR A 74 -2.72 -18.62 2.06
C THR A 74 -2.74 -18.08 0.65
N LEU A 75 -3.92 -17.65 0.18
CA LEU A 75 -4.08 -17.14 -1.18
C LEU A 75 -3.38 -15.80 -1.38
N GLY A 76 -3.49 -14.88 -0.40
CA GLY A 76 -2.77 -13.60 -0.44
C GLY A 76 -1.25 -13.79 -0.44
N GLU A 77 -0.75 -14.74 0.37
CA GLU A 77 0.67 -15.11 0.35
C GLU A 77 1.10 -15.68 -1.00
N ALA A 78 0.31 -16.59 -1.59
CA ALA A 78 0.62 -17.19 -2.88
C ALA A 78 0.71 -16.14 -4.00
N TRP A 79 -0.19 -15.15 -4.00
CA TRP A 79 -0.12 -14.01 -4.92
C TRP A 79 1.11 -13.14 -4.67
N ALA A 80 1.42 -12.81 -3.42
CA ALA A 80 2.60 -12.03 -3.08
C ALA A 80 3.88 -12.71 -3.57
N ARG A 81 4.01 -14.04 -3.37
CA ARG A 81 5.15 -14.84 -3.86
C ARG A 81 5.24 -14.86 -5.38
N ALA A 82 4.13 -15.11 -6.07
CA ALA A 82 4.09 -15.16 -7.53
C ALA A 82 4.43 -13.79 -8.16
N LEU A 83 4.00 -12.69 -7.54
CA LEU A 83 4.31 -11.33 -7.98
C LEU A 83 5.77 -10.95 -7.69
N ALA A 84 6.30 -11.31 -6.51
CA ALA A 84 7.69 -11.08 -6.14
C ALA A 84 8.66 -11.82 -7.08
N GLN A 85 8.30 -13.01 -7.56
CA GLN A 85 9.07 -13.78 -8.55
C GLN A 85 9.14 -13.11 -9.94
N ARG A 86 8.19 -12.22 -10.28
CA ARG A 86 8.16 -11.49 -11.56
C ARG A 86 8.88 -10.15 -11.52
N GLY A 87 8.93 -9.54 -10.35
CA GLY A 87 9.58 -8.24 -10.17
C GLY A 87 11.10 -8.35 -10.39
N PRO A 88 11.76 -7.26 -10.80
CA PRO A 88 13.21 -7.18 -10.77
C PRO A 88 13.73 -7.55 -9.38
N THR A 89 14.73 -8.44 -9.32
CA THR A 89 15.26 -9.04 -8.08
C THR A 89 16.14 -8.09 -7.25
N ALA A 90 16.39 -6.87 -7.74
CA ALA A 90 17.20 -5.88 -7.05
C ALA A 90 16.33 -4.99 -6.14
N PRO A 91 16.72 -4.78 -4.88
CA PRO A 91 16.16 -3.70 -4.07
C PRO A 91 16.41 -2.36 -4.79
N PRO A 92 15.57 -1.33 -4.56
CA PRO A 92 15.85 -0.01 -5.10
C PRO A 92 17.25 0.42 -4.62
N THR A 93 18.16 0.63 -5.57
CA THR A 93 19.42 1.30 -5.31
C THR A 93 19.08 2.63 -4.66
N GLU A 94 19.65 2.91 -3.49
CA GLU A 94 19.45 4.17 -2.77
C GLU A 94 19.64 5.34 -3.75
N ALA A 95 18.54 5.99 -4.12
CA ALA A 95 18.61 7.27 -4.78
C ALA A 95 19.11 8.28 -3.74
N PRO A 96 20.12 9.11 -4.07
CA PRO A 96 20.68 10.03 -3.08
C PRO A 96 19.58 10.95 -2.57
N ALA A 97 19.47 11.02 -1.24
CA ALA A 97 18.57 11.92 -0.53
C ALA A 97 18.69 13.33 -1.14
N THR A 98 17.55 13.88 -1.56
CA THR A 98 17.49 15.23 -2.12
C THR A 98 18.07 16.23 -1.12
N ALA A 99 19.11 16.92 -1.58
CA ALA A 99 19.72 18.04 -0.90
C ALA A 99 18.69 19.11 -0.57
N SER A 100 18.69 19.51 0.70
CA SER A 100 17.98 20.67 1.23
C SER A 100 18.45 21.96 0.55
N MET A 101 17.51 22.88 0.38
CA MET A 101 17.72 24.21 -0.17
C MET A 101 18.81 24.99 0.56
N ALA A 102 19.82 25.45 -0.19
CA ALA A 102 20.54 26.69 0.08
C ALA A 102 21.01 27.28 -1.25
N ALA A 103 20.56 28.50 -1.55
CA ALA A 103 20.94 29.26 -2.73
C ALA A 103 22.36 29.83 -2.59
N THR A 104 23.19 29.74 -3.64
CA THR A 104 24.00 30.87 -4.13
C THR A 104 24.64 30.58 -5.50
N ASN A 105 24.78 31.65 -6.28
CA ASN A 105 25.23 31.78 -7.66
C ASN A 105 26.59 31.11 -7.98
N ALA A 106 26.70 30.54 -9.19
CA ALA A 106 27.85 30.77 -10.08
C ALA A 106 27.55 30.29 -11.51
N THR A 107 27.97 31.11 -12.46
CA THR A 107 27.90 30.99 -13.92
C THR A 107 28.89 29.99 -14.51
N ALA A 108 28.44 29.05 -15.35
CA ALA A 108 29.27 28.42 -16.39
C ALA A 108 28.41 27.79 -17.51
N ARG A 109 28.81 28.03 -18.77
CA ARG A 109 28.22 27.52 -20.03
C ARG A 109 28.61 26.05 -20.31
N PRO A 110 27.89 25.32 -21.19
CA PRO A 110 27.97 23.87 -21.28
C PRO A 110 29.05 23.38 -22.27
N ALA A 111 29.61 22.21 -22.00
CA ALA A 111 30.41 21.41 -22.93
C ALA A 111 29.65 20.14 -23.33
N ALA A 112 29.89 19.72 -24.57
CA ALA A 112 29.08 18.81 -25.36
C ALA A 112 29.17 17.32 -24.98
N THR A 113 28.02 16.66 -25.15
CA THR A 113 27.72 15.31 -25.65
C THR A 113 28.79 14.19 -25.57
N ALA A 114 28.43 13.11 -24.88
CA ALA A 114 28.81 11.74 -25.26
C ALA A 114 27.68 10.76 -24.88
N MET A 115 27.12 10.05 -25.88
CA MET A 115 26.18 8.95 -25.67
C MET A 115 26.95 7.70 -25.21
N PRO A 116 26.46 6.95 -24.19
CA PRO A 116 26.95 5.60 -23.97
C PRO A 116 26.14 4.61 -24.80
N THR A 117 26.91 3.83 -25.56
CA THR A 117 26.53 2.70 -26.40
C THR A 117 25.79 1.63 -25.60
N ALA A 118 24.81 1.01 -26.23
CA ALA A 118 24.01 -0.10 -25.71
C ALA A 118 24.91 -1.21 -25.14
N THR A 119 24.89 -1.38 -23.82
CA THR A 119 25.56 -2.48 -23.15
C THR A 119 24.58 -3.64 -23.01
N ALA A 120 25.04 -4.82 -23.41
CA ALA A 120 24.31 -6.07 -23.50
C ALA A 120 23.54 -6.44 -22.22
N MET A 121 22.39 -7.10 -22.42
CA MET A 121 21.55 -7.64 -21.35
C MET A 121 22.37 -8.55 -20.42
N PRO A 122 22.33 -8.35 -19.10
CA PRO A 122 22.92 -9.31 -18.18
C PRO A 122 22.11 -10.60 -18.19
N ALA A 123 22.83 -11.71 -18.07
CA ALA A 123 22.33 -13.08 -18.00
C ALA A 123 21.18 -13.22 -17.00
N ALA A 124 20.25 -14.13 -17.31
CA ALA A 124 19.07 -14.45 -16.50
C ALA A 124 19.43 -14.60 -15.01
N THR A 125 19.13 -13.56 -14.24
CA THR A 125 19.24 -13.55 -12.80
C THR A 125 18.39 -14.70 -12.26
N ALA A 126 18.95 -15.53 -11.37
CA ALA A 126 18.20 -16.61 -10.73
C ALA A 126 16.87 -16.05 -10.19
N ALA A 127 15.76 -16.70 -10.53
CA ALA A 127 14.43 -16.25 -10.14
C ALA A 127 14.35 -16.15 -8.61
N PHE A 128 14.00 -14.96 -8.10
CA PHE A 128 13.89 -14.72 -6.66
C PHE A 128 12.77 -15.59 -6.07
N ALA A 129 13.13 -16.51 -5.18
CA ALA A 129 12.19 -17.39 -4.49
C ALA A 129 12.32 -17.14 -2.97
N PRO A 130 11.40 -16.37 -2.34
CA PRO A 130 11.49 -16.10 -0.92
C PRO A 130 11.29 -17.40 -0.12
N ALA A 131 12.18 -17.65 0.83
CA ALA A 131 12.13 -18.79 1.75
C ALA A 131 11.37 -18.45 3.04
N THR A 132 11.29 -17.18 3.41
CA THR A 132 10.59 -16.71 4.62
C THR A 132 9.59 -15.59 4.32
N PRO A 133 8.56 -15.40 5.18
CA PRO A 133 7.68 -14.23 5.08
C PRO A 133 8.43 -12.89 5.19
N ALA A 134 9.50 -12.83 5.98
CA ALA A 134 10.34 -11.64 6.12
C ALA A 134 11.08 -11.30 4.81
N GLU A 135 11.64 -12.30 4.11
CA GLU A 135 12.24 -12.10 2.78
C GLU A 135 11.22 -11.65 1.74
N LEU A 136 10.03 -12.28 1.73
CA LEU A 136 8.95 -11.88 0.83
C LEU A 136 8.51 -10.43 1.09
N LEU A 137 8.35 -10.05 2.37
CA LEU A 137 8.00 -8.68 2.73
C LEU A 137 9.07 -7.68 2.27
N ARG A 138 10.35 -7.97 2.51
CA ARG A 138 11.47 -7.12 2.05
C ARG A 138 11.49 -6.96 0.52
N ALA A 139 11.11 -7.97 -0.23
CA ALA A 139 11.11 -7.93 -1.69
C ALA A 139 9.98 -7.06 -2.29
N ILE A 140 8.89 -6.84 -1.54
CA ILE A 140 7.71 -6.11 -2.03
C ILE A 140 7.50 -4.77 -1.33
N VAL A 141 8.19 -4.46 -0.23
CA VAL A 141 8.00 -3.20 0.48
C VAL A 141 8.62 -2.04 -0.31
N LEU A 142 7.95 -0.88 -0.31
CA LEU A 142 8.41 0.34 -1.00
C LEU A 142 9.59 0.97 -0.27
N ASP A 143 9.48 1.09 1.05
CA ASP A 143 10.43 1.76 1.92
C ASP A 143 11.56 0.80 2.32
N SER A 144 12.79 1.31 2.42
CA SER A 144 13.92 0.53 2.93
C SER A 144 13.72 0.10 4.39
N GLU A 145 14.43 -0.95 4.81
CA GLU A 145 14.38 -1.40 6.22
C GLU A 145 14.84 -0.29 7.18
N GLY A 146 15.84 0.51 6.77
CA GLY A 146 16.30 1.68 7.52
C GLY A 146 15.20 2.73 7.71
N GLU A 147 14.48 3.11 6.65
CA GLU A 147 13.38 4.07 6.73
C GLU A 147 12.21 3.57 7.59
N LEU A 148 11.88 2.28 7.48
CA LEU A 148 10.80 1.66 8.25
C LEU A 148 11.14 1.56 9.74
N ARG A 149 12.41 1.31 10.08
CA ARG A 149 12.89 1.16 11.46
C ARG A 149 13.40 2.45 12.09
N ALA A 150 13.67 3.50 11.33
CA ALA A 150 14.13 4.79 11.84
C ALA A 150 13.31 5.35 13.03
N PRO A 151 11.96 5.24 13.06
CA PRO A 151 11.17 5.72 14.19
C PRO A 151 11.02 4.69 15.34
N CYS A 152 11.59 3.48 15.23
CA CYS A 152 11.39 2.40 16.19
C CYS A 152 12.28 2.58 17.44
N PRO A 153 11.70 2.57 18.65
CA PRO A 153 12.47 2.42 19.87
C PRO A 153 13.24 1.09 19.89
N SER A 154 14.54 1.14 20.18
CA SER A 154 15.43 -0.02 20.10
C SER A 154 15.03 -1.16 21.04
N HIS A 155 14.48 -0.84 22.22
CA HIS A 155 14.14 -1.82 23.26
C HIS A 155 12.88 -2.65 22.98
N HIS A 156 12.12 -2.34 21.93
CA HIS A 156 10.92 -3.12 21.56
C HIS A 156 10.72 -3.28 20.06
N VAL A 157 11.79 -3.15 19.27
CA VAL A 157 11.74 -3.26 17.80
C VAL A 157 11.12 -4.59 17.34
N ASP A 158 11.33 -5.65 18.10
CA ASP A 158 10.81 -7.00 17.83
C ASP A 158 9.28 -7.09 17.87
N LEU A 159 8.59 -6.12 18.49
CA LEU A 159 7.13 -6.02 18.44
C LEU A 159 6.60 -6.02 16.99
N CYS A 160 7.33 -5.38 16.08
CA CYS A 160 6.96 -5.25 14.67
C CYS A 160 7.88 -6.03 13.72
N TRP A 161 9.11 -6.31 14.14
CA TRP A 161 10.17 -6.81 13.26
C TRP A 161 10.71 -8.18 13.63
N GLY A 162 10.32 -8.75 14.77
CA GLY A 162 10.69 -10.11 15.14
C GLY A 162 10.08 -11.12 14.17
N ASP A 163 10.94 -11.90 13.52
CA ASP A 163 10.58 -12.89 12.50
C ASP A 163 10.80 -14.34 12.94
N ALA A 164 11.23 -14.56 14.19
CA ALA A 164 11.39 -15.88 14.76
C ALA A 164 10.08 -16.69 14.71
N GLY A 165 10.16 -17.90 14.15
CA GLY A 165 9.01 -18.80 14.00
C GLY A 165 8.07 -18.43 12.84
N GLU A 166 8.45 -17.51 11.95
CA GLU A 166 7.70 -17.25 10.72
C GLU A 166 7.92 -18.36 9.69
N ALA A 167 6.82 -18.81 9.09
CA ALA A 167 6.84 -19.76 7.98
C ALA A 167 5.85 -19.32 6.91
N LEU A 168 6.20 -19.57 5.65
CA LEU A 168 5.28 -19.45 4.53
C LEU A 168 4.25 -20.59 4.63
N VAL A 169 2.97 -20.27 4.46
CA VAL A 169 1.86 -21.24 4.55
C VAL A 169 1.39 -21.74 3.18
N SER A 170 1.66 -21.00 2.12
CA SER A 170 1.28 -21.36 0.75
C SER A 170 2.17 -22.47 0.18
N SER A 171 1.55 -23.43 -0.50
CA SER A 171 2.28 -24.50 -1.19
C SER A 171 2.86 -24.00 -2.52
N ALA A 172 3.87 -24.71 -3.05
CA ALA A 172 4.40 -24.44 -4.39
C ALA A 172 3.31 -24.55 -5.48
N ALA A 173 2.32 -25.42 -5.28
CA ALA A 173 1.18 -25.56 -6.19
C ALA A 173 0.28 -24.32 -6.17
N ASP A 174 0.10 -23.66 -5.01
CA ASP A 174 -0.69 -22.43 -4.90
C ASP A 174 -0.01 -21.30 -5.66
N VAL A 175 1.29 -21.12 -5.44
CA VAL A 175 2.12 -20.12 -6.15
C VAL A 175 2.10 -20.36 -7.65
N ALA A 176 2.28 -21.61 -8.10
CA ALA A 176 2.25 -21.96 -9.52
C ALA A 176 0.88 -21.68 -10.17
N ARG A 177 -0.23 -21.81 -9.43
CA ARG A 177 -1.56 -21.44 -9.95
C ARG A 177 -1.69 -19.92 -10.12
N CYS A 178 -1.21 -19.13 -9.18
CA CYS A 178 -1.19 -17.67 -9.31
C CYS A 178 -0.28 -17.23 -10.46
N ALA A 179 0.92 -17.82 -10.59
CA ALA A 179 1.84 -17.55 -11.70
C ALA A 179 1.20 -17.81 -13.07
N LYS A 180 0.50 -18.95 -13.23
CA LYS A 180 -0.25 -19.28 -14.46
C LYS A 180 -1.36 -18.28 -14.78
N ASP A 181 -2.01 -17.71 -13.78
CA ASP A 181 -3.02 -16.68 -14.00
C ASP A 181 -2.41 -15.36 -14.46
N LEU A 182 -1.23 -15.00 -13.92
CA LEU A 182 -0.46 -13.86 -14.41
C LEU A 182 0.02 -14.08 -15.85
N ASP A 183 0.44 -15.31 -16.21
CA ASP A 183 0.82 -15.66 -17.59
C ASP A 183 -0.35 -15.51 -18.55
N ARG A 184 -1.55 -15.96 -18.13
CA ARG A 184 -2.78 -15.78 -18.92
C ARG A 184 -3.15 -14.31 -19.11
N LEU A 185 -2.88 -13.46 -18.12
CA LEU A 185 -3.14 -12.03 -18.22
C LEU A 185 -2.13 -11.37 -19.18
N ALA A 186 -0.86 -11.72 -19.07
CA ALA A 186 0.20 -11.28 -19.98
C ALA A 186 -0.08 -11.71 -21.42
N ALA A 187 -0.50 -12.96 -21.65
CA ALA A 187 -0.88 -13.48 -22.97
C ALA A 187 -2.10 -12.76 -23.58
N LYS A 188 -2.95 -12.15 -22.74
CA LYS A 188 -4.06 -11.28 -23.19
C LYS A 188 -3.63 -9.84 -23.45
N GLY A 189 -2.37 -9.49 -23.18
CA GLY A 189 -1.80 -8.17 -23.40
C GLY A 189 -1.74 -7.28 -22.17
N LEU A 190 -1.86 -7.80 -20.95
CA LEU A 190 -1.63 -7.05 -19.70
C LEU A 190 -0.63 -7.79 -18.81
N ASP A 191 0.62 -7.38 -18.83
CA ASP A 191 1.71 -7.99 -18.08
C ASP A 191 1.87 -7.31 -16.71
N VAL A 192 1.71 -8.07 -15.62
CA VAL A 192 1.90 -7.54 -14.25
C VAL A 192 3.38 -7.63 -13.92
N VAL A 193 4.01 -6.46 -13.78
CA VAL A 193 5.47 -6.34 -13.72
C VAL A 193 5.99 -6.09 -12.31
N ARG A 194 5.17 -5.53 -11.42
CA ARG A 194 5.63 -5.16 -10.07
C ARG A 194 4.49 -5.06 -9.08
N VAL A 195 4.77 -5.48 -7.85
CA VAL A 195 3.97 -5.18 -6.66
C VAL A 195 4.83 -4.36 -5.70
N ARG A 196 4.23 -3.34 -5.08
CA ARG A 196 4.85 -2.58 -3.99
C ARG A 196 3.88 -2.38 -2.85
N VAL A 197 4.39 -2.42 -1.63
CA VAL A 197 3.63 -2.26 -0.39
C VAL A 197 4.23 -1.15 0.44
N ALA A 198 3.42 -0.15 0.78
CA ALA A 198 3.80 0.87 1.75
C ALA A 198 3.19 0.53 3.12
N ILE A 199 4.03 0.56 4.15
CA ILE A 199 3.64 0.22 5.53
C ILE A 199 3.65 1.50 6.37
N VAL A 200 2.50 1.87 6.91
CA VAL A 200 2.40 2.95 7.89
C VAL A 200 2.12 2.35 9.27
N CYS A 201 3.18 2.23 10.08
CA CYS A 201 3.08 1.67 11.42
C CYS A 201 2.24 2.54 12.37
N THR A 202 1.81 1.96 13.49
CA THR A 202 1.01 2.64 14.52
C THR A 202 1.63 3.97 14.96
N ARG A 203 2.95 4.02 15.14
CA ARG A 203 3.64 5.25 15.52
C ARG A 203 3.49 6.35 14.46
N ARG A 204 3.74 6.04 13.18
CA ARG A 204 3.56 7.01 12.08
C ARG A 204 2.11 7.48 11.96
N LEU A 205 1.13 6.61 12.19
CA LEU A 205 -0.29 6.98 12.24
C LEU A 205 -0.58 7.95 13.40
N ASN A 206 -0.03 7.67 14.59
CA ASN A 206 -0.20 8.50 15.77
C ASN A 206 0.52 9.85 15.65
N ASP A 207 1.70 9.88 15.04
CA ASP A 207 2.47 11.09 14.78
C ASP A 207 1.75 11.96 13.74
N ALA A 208 1.11 11.36 12.72
CA ALA A 208 0.29 12.09 11.75
C ALA A 208 -0.89 12.82 12.40
N ILE A 209 -1.54 12.20 13.40
CA ILE A 209 -2.61 12.83 14.18
C ILE A 209 -2.09 14.07 14.92
N HIS A 210 -0.89 14.00 15.49
CA HIS A 210 -0.26 15.14 16.15
C HIS A 210 0.04 16.30 15.18
N LEU A 211 0.24 15.98 13.89
CA LEU A 211 0.39 16.95 12.80
C LEU A 211 -0.95 17.43 12.22
N GLY A 212 -2.08 17.10 12.86
CA GLY A 212 -3.42 17.48 12.39
C GLY A 212 -3.90 16.72 11.16
N ARG A 213 -3.22 15.63 10.76
CA ARG A 213 -3.59 14.81 9.61
C ARG A 213 -4.54 13.70 10.05
N SER A 214 -5.61 13.55 9.29
CA SER A 214 -6.57 12.45 9.46
C SER A 214 -6.02 11.15 8.89
N ARG A 215 -6.65 10.03 9.28
CA ARG A 215 -6.34 8.72 8.67
C ARG A 215 -6.54 8.72 7.16
N PHE A 216 -7.54 9.46 6.68
CA PHE A 216 -7.76 9.67 5.25
C PHE A 216 -6.58 10.37 4.59
N ASP A 217 -6.01 11.41 5.20
CA ASP A 217 -4.82 12.07 4.64
C ASP A 217 -3.65 11.10 4.55
N VAL A 218 -3.40 10.32 5.60
CA VAL A 218 -2.29 9.36 5.61
C VAL A 218 -2.47 8.31 4.52
N ASP A 219 -3.69 7.81 4.35
CA ASP A 219 -4.02 6.84 3.32
C ASP A 219 -3.85 7.39 1.90
N LEU A 220 -4.47 8.54 1.62
CA LEU A 220 -4.35 9.26 0.36
C LEU A 220 -2.88 9.55 0.03
N HIS A 221 -2.12 10.09 0.99
CA HIS A 221 -0.70 10.41 0.80
C HIS A 221 0.10 9.14 0.53
N THR A 222 -0.30 8.00 1.07
CA THR A 222 0.36 6.72 0.81
C THR A 222 0.01 6.20 -0.60
N MET A 223 -1.24 6.33 -1.05
CA MET A 223 -1.63 6.05 -2.44
C MET A 223 -0.88 6.93 -3.45
N GLU A 224 -0.70 8.22 -3.13
CA GLU A 224 0.09 9.17 -3.94
C GLU A 224 1.56 8.75 -4.04
N ARG A 225 2.19 8.35 -2.91
CA ARG A 225 3.57 7.84 -2.90
C ARG A 225 3.72 6.59 -3.77
N LEU A 226 2.79 5.65 -3.68
CA LEU A 226 2.81 4.44 -4.51
C LEU A 226 2.56 4.75 -5.99
N THR A 227 1.71 5.73 -6.30
CA THR A 227 1.51 6.21 -7.67
C THR A 227 2.80 6.78 -8.25
N LEU A 228 3.49 7.65 -7.50
CA LEU A 228 4.78 8.22 -7.91
C LEU A 228 5.85 7.14 -8.07
N ALA A 229 5.89 6.16 -7.15
CA ALA A 229 6.80 5.04 -7.22
C ALA A 229 6.56 4.16 -8.46
N ALA A 230 5.30 3.90 -8.79
CA ALA A 230 4.93 3.15 -9.98
C ALA A 230 5.24 3.91 -11.29
N ARG A 231 5.06 5.24 -11.31
CA ARG A 231 5.50 6.10 -12.42
C ARG A 231 7.02 6.10 -12.58
N ALA A 232 7.76 6.07 -11.48
CA ALA A 232 9.22 5.95 -11.53
C ALA A 232 9.64 4.59 -12.09
N ASP A 233 9.00 3.50 -11.64
CA ASP A 233 9.25 2.15 -12.15
C ASP A 233 8.90 1.99 -13.64
N ALA A 234 7.83 2.64 -14.10
CA ALA A 234 7.37 2.60 -15.48
C ALA A 234 8.22 3.47 -16.42
N GLY A 235 8.88 4.51 -15.91
CA GLY A 235 9.54 5.54 -16.72
C GLY A 235 8.58 6.50 -17.45
N GLU A 236 7.28 6.20 -17.47
CA GLU A 236 6.23 6.93 -18.19
C GLU A 236 5.02 7.22 -17.28
N ASP A 237 4.13 8.10 -17.74
CA ASP A 237 2.86 8.40 -17.06
C ASP A 237 2.00 7.13 -16.88
N VAL A 238 1.33 7.04 -15.74
CA VAL A 238 0.52 5.87 -15.34
C VAL A 238 -0.96 6.21 -15.16
N LEU A 239 -1.84 5.25 -15.41
CA LEU A 239 -3.22 5.30 -14.94
C LEU A 239 -3.32 4.58 -13.60
N ALA A 240 -3.35 5.34 -12.50
CA ALA A 240 -3.58 4.83 -11.16
C ALA A 240 -5.08 4.71 -10.87
N LEU A 241 -5.54 3.49 -10.64
CA LEU A 241 -6.88 3.13 -10.23
C LEU A 241 -6.82 2.80 -8.73
N CYS A 242 -7.36 3.68 -7.90
CA CYS A 242 -7.30 3.59 -6.44
C CYS A 242 -8.65 3.19 -5.86
N GLY A 243 -8.65 2.31 -4.85
CA GLY A 243 -9.80 2.12 -3.97
C GLY A 243 -10.22 3.44 -3.33
N LYS A 244 -11.51 3.77 -3.39
CA LYS A 244 -12.06 4.99 -2.81
C LYS A 244 -12.43 4.73 -1.34
N VAL A 245 -11.85 5.51 -0.44
CA VAL A 245 -12.27 5.54 0.97
C VAL A 245 -13.70 6.08 1.08
N GLY A 246 -14.58 5.32 1.73
CA GLY A 246 -15.98 5.67 1.88
C GLY A 246 -16.19 7.06 2.50
N GLY A 247 -16.95 7.92 1.82
CA GLY A 247 -17.37 9.24 2.32
C GLY A 247 -16.64 10.45 1.71
N PHE A 248 -15.66 10.26 0.82
CA PHE A 248 -14.92 11.36 0.19
C PHE A 248 -15.14 11.43 -1.31
N ASP A 249 -15.66 12.55 -1.80
CA ASP A 249 -15.91 12.77 -3.23
C ASP A 249 -14.84 13.65 -3.89
N PHE A 250 -14.08 14.40 -3.08
CA PHE A 250 -13.12 15.42 -3.51
C PHE A 250 -11.77 15.15 -2.82
N TYR A 251 -10.69 15.07 -3.61
CA TYR A 251 -9.35 14.69 -3.15
C TYR A 251 -8.31 15.79 -3.38
N ALA A 252 -8.52 16.68 -4.36
CA ALA A 252 -7.54 17.68 -4.79
C ALA A 252 -6.96 18.51 -3.63
N ASP A 253 -7.84 19.03 -2.76
CA ASP A 253 -7.45 19.87 -1.61
C ASP A 253 -6.73 19.10 -0.50
N ARG A 254 -6.65 17.77 -0.61
CA ARG A 254 -6.09 16.87 0.41
C ARG A 254 -4.85 16.14 -0.05
N PHE A 255 -4.41 16.37 -1.30
CA PHE A 255 -3.15 15.84 -1.79
C PHE A 255 -1.97 16.27 -0.91
N GLY A 256 -1.03 15.35 -0.72
CA GLY A 256 0.19 15.55 0.07
C GLY A 256 1.43 15.47 -0.81
N PRO A 257 1.93 14.28 -1.18
CA PRO A 257 3.05 14.14 -2.12
C PRO A 257 2.82 14.77 -3.50
N LEU A 258 1.57 14.89 -3.95
CA LEU A 258 1.21 15.63 -5.16
C LEU A 258 0.82 17.08 -4.87
N ALA A 259 0.87 17.54 -3.62
CA ALA A 259 0.60 18.93 -3.28
C ALA A 259 1.53 19.87 -4.06
N GLY A 260 0.96 20.97 -4.54
CA GLY A 260 1.70 21.95 -5.35
C GLY A 260 1.97 21.55 -6.79
N ARG A 261 1.64 20.31 -7.22
CA ARG A 261 1.65 19.95 -8.64
C ARG A 261 0.40 20.52 -9.33
N LEU A 262 0.59 21.03 -10.54
CA LEU A 262 -0.53 21.37 -11.41
C LEU A 262 -1.34 20.10 -11.67
N HIS A 263 -2.66 20.21 -11.57
CA HIS A 263 -3.56 19.12 -11.91
C HIS A 263 -4.85 19.66 -12.53
N THR A 264 -5.52 18.82 -13.29
CA THR A 264 -6.85 19.08 -13.86
C THR A 264 -7.83 18.10 -13.25
N VAL A 265 -8.90 18.61 -12.65
CA VAL A 265 -10.04 17.80 -12.21
C VAL A 265 -10.85 17.41 -13.45
N LEU A 266 -10.89 16.11 -13.76
CA LEU A 266 -11.64 15.60 -14.92
C LEU A 266 -13.09 15.27 -14.56
N GLY A 267 -13.34 14.95 -13.28
CA GLY A 267 -14.67 14.71 -12.74
C GLY A 267 -14.58 14.24 -11.29
N GLU A 268 -15.58 14.59 -10.48
CA GLU A 268 -15.63 14.22 -9.06
C GLU A 268 -17.04 13.78 -8.69
N GLY A 269 -17.13 12.76 -7.84
CA GLY A 269 -18.42 12.29 -7.35
C GLY A 269 -18.34 11.00 -6.56
N ARG A 270 -19.53 10.53 -6.21
CA ARG A 270 -19.71 9.42 -5.26
C ARG A 270 -19.18 8.08 -5.76
N ALA A 271 -19.31 7.81 -7.05
CA ALA A 271 -18.83 6.55 -7.63
C ALA A 271 -17.35 6.62 -8.03
N ARG A 272 -16.89 7.82 -8.45
CA ARG A 272 -15.59 8.01 -9.09
C ARG A 272 -15.12 9.46 -9.00
N SER A 273 -13.81 9.66 -8.79
CA SER A 273 -13.14 10.97 -8.86
C SER A 273 -11.82 10.85 -9.65
N ASP A 274 -11.60 11.71 -10.64
CA ASP A 274 -10.50 11.63 -11.61
C ASP A 274 -9.68 12.93 -11.67
N TYR A 275 -8.36 12.77 -11.61
CA TYR A 275 -7.40 13.87 -11.65
C TYR A 275 -6.30 13.56 -12.67
N GLN A 276 -6.03 14.49 -13.57
CA GLN A 276 -4.88 14.44 -14.48
C GLN A 276 -3.74 15.28 -13.90
N VAL A 277 -2.56 14.68 -13.74
CA VAL A 277 -1.37 15.33 -13.18
C VAL A 277 -0.22 15.18 -14.19
N PRO A 278 0.24 16.27 -14.84
CA PRO A 278 1.32 16.20 -15.82
C PRO A 278 2.61 15.58 -15.26
N GLY A 279 3.21 14.66 -16.02
CA GLY A 279 4.43 13.95 -15.64
C GLY A 279 4.23 12.87 -14.58
N VAL A 280 2.99 12.60 -14.19
CA VAL A 280 2.59 11.49 -13.31
C VAL A 280 1.57 10.60 -14.02
N GLY A 281 0.57 11.20 -14.66
CA GLY A 281 -0.51 10.51 -15.36
C GLY A 281 -1.88 10.81 -14.76
N ARG A 282 -2.77 9.82 -14.70
CA ARG A 282 -4.14 9.99 -14.20
C ARG A 282 -4.36 9.20 -12.92
N LEU A 283 -4.92 9.83 -11.91
CA LEU A 283 -5.38 9.20 -10.68
C LEU A 283 -6.91 9.11 -10.72
N SER A 284 -7.45 7.91 -10.55
CA SER A 284 -8.89 7.61 -10.54
C SER A 284 -9.24 6.91 -9.23
N PHE A 285 -10.02 7.55 -8.36
CA PHE A 285 -10.53 6.95 -7.12
C PHE A 285 -11.90 6.33 -7.37
N LEU A 286 -12.03 5.03 -7.15
CA LEU A 286 -13.17 4.20 -7.57
C LEU A 286 -13.84 3.53 -6.37
N ARG A 287 -15.16 3.67 -6.24
CA ARG A 287 -15.92 2.97 -5.20
C ARG A 287 -16.10 1.49 -5.56
N ASP A 288 -16.07 0.61 -4.56
CA ASP A 288 -16.33 -0.84 -4.71
C ASP A 288 -15.39 -1.51 -5.75
N ALA A 289 -14.16 -0.99 -5.85
CA ALA A 289 -13.28 -1.25 -6.98
C ALA A 289 -12.55 -2.60 -6.91
N GLU A 290 -12.35 -3.16 -5.71
CA GLU A 290 -11.70 -4.46 -5.52
C GLU A 290 -12.43 -5.61 -6.23
N GLU A 291 -13.76 -5.50 -6.41
CA GLU A 291 -14.56 -6.48 -7.16
C GLU A 291 -14.64 -6.21 -8.66
N GLY A 292 -14.35 -4.97 -9.07
CA GLY A 292 -14.51 -4.47 -10.45
C GLY A 292 -13.21 -4.43 -11.24
N HIS A 293 -12.05 -4.42 -10.58
CA HIS A 293 -10.76 -4.13 -11.19
C HIS A 293 -9.72 -5.16 -10.77
N ILE A 294 -9.17 -5.88 -11.76
CA ILE A 294 -8.21 -6.97 -11.51
C ILE A 294 -6.98 -6.52 -10.72
N LEU A 295 -6.40 -5.35 -11.04
CA LEU A 295 -5.18 -4.86 -10.39
C LEU A 295 -5.45 -4.43 -8.93
N ILE A 296 -6.60 -3.81 -8.67
CA ILE A 296 -7.02 -3.43 -7.31
C ILE A 296 -7.30 -4.68 -6.47
N GLY A 297 -7.98 -5.67 -7.05
CA GLY A 297 -8.22 -6.95 -6.37
C GLY A 297 -6.92 -7.68 -6.00
N LEU A 298 -5.91 -7.67 -6.88
CA LEU A 298 -4.58 -8.21 -6.57
C LEU A 298 -3.89 -7.41 -5.46
N ALA A 299 -3.93 -6.08 -5.53
CA ALA A 299 -3.38 -5.21 -4.49
C ALA A 299 -4.03 -5.48 -3.12
N SER A 300 -5.35 -5.66 -3.09
CA SER A 300 -6.11 -5.99 -1.88
C SER A 300 -5.69 -7.32 -1.26
N LEU A 301 -5.58 -8.38 -2.06
CA LEU A 301 -5.18 -9.71 -1.55
C LEU A 301 -3.78 -9.69 -0.92
N VAL A 302 -2.83 -9.03 -1.57
CA VAL A 302 -1.46 -8.90 -1.05
C VAL A 302 -1.45 -8.01 0.20
N GLY A 303 -2.18 -6.89 0.18
CA GLY A 303 -2.28 -5.97 1.32
C GLY A 303 -2.88 -6.63 2.57
N LYS A 304 -3.93 -7.44 2.41
CA LYS A 304 -4.53 -8.24 3.50
C LYS A 304 -3.52 -9.20 4.11
N TRP A 305 -2.80 -9.95 3.27
CA TRP A 305 -1.74 -10.84 3.75
C TRP A 305 -0.65 -10.09 4.52
N VAL A 306 -0.11 -8.99 3.97
CA VAL A 306 0.95 -8.21 4.66
C VAL A 306 0.43 -7.68 6.00
N ARG A 307 -0.76 -7.11 6.02
CA ARG A 307 -1.36 -6.56 7.24
C ARG A 307 -1.53 -7.63 8.31
N ASP A 308 -2.08 -8.79 7.94
CA ASP A 308 -2.30 -9.89 8.87
C ASP A 308 -0.98 -10.51 9.34
N HIS A 309 0.02 -10.60 8.46
CA HIS A 309 1.38 -11.02 8.81
C HIS A 309 2.00 -10.11 9.88
N LEU A 310 1.89 -8.79 9.68
CA LEU A 310 2.40 -7.79 10.64
C LEU A 310 1.61 -7.79 11.95
N MET A 311 0.30 -8.07 11.92
CA MET A 311 -0.47 -8.28 13.15
C MET A 311 -0.06 -9.57 13.88
N ARG A 312 0.22 -10.66 13.18
CA ARG A 312 0.72 -11.91 13.80
C ARG A 312 2.07 -11.72 14.49
N ARG A 313 2.93 -10.82 14.00
CA ARG A 313 4.16 -10.41 14.72
C ARG A 313 3.86 -9.81 16.08
N ILE A 314 2.91 -8.87 16.13
CA ILE A 314 2.45 -8.24 17.38
C ILE A 314 1.90 -9.30 18.34
N VAL A 315 1.10 -10.25 17.84
CA VAL A 315 0.58 -11.36 18.65
C VAL A 315 1.69 -12.26 19.18
N ARG A 316 2.63 -12.70 18.32
CA ARG A 316 3.78 -13.53 18.72
C ARG A 316 4.64 -12.87 19.79
N PHE A 317 4.97 -11.59 19.60
CA PHE A 317 5.76 -10.83 20.57
C PHE A 317 5.14 -10.89 21.97
N HIS A 318 3.82 -10.70 22.07
CA HIS A 318 3.14 -10.77 23.37
C HIS A 318 2.95 -12.21 23.87
N ARG A 319 2.74 -13.20 22.98
CA ARG A 319 2.62 -14.61 23.36
C ARG A 319 3.88 -15.18 23.99
N ALA A 320 5.06 -14.66 23.64
CA ALA A 320 6.31 -15.01 24.31
C ALA A 320 6.28 -14.69 25.83
N HIS A 321 5.37 -13.83 26.28
CA HIS A 321 5.20 -13.44 27.68
C HIS A 321 3.84 -13.83 28.27
N VAL A 322 2.81 -14.04 27.44
CA VAL A 322 1.47 -14.51 27.83
C VAL A 322 1.06 -15.61 26.83
N PRO A 323 1.40 -16.88 27.09
CA PRO A 323 1.25 -17.96 26.11
C PRO A 323 -0.17 -18.14 25.54
N ASP A 324 -1.20 -17.95 26.37
CA ASP A 324 -2.60 -18.25 26.03
C ASP A 324 -3.34 -17.11 25.32
N LEU A 325 -2.64 -16.10 24.77
CA LEU A 325 -3.30 -15.02 24.04
C LEU A 325 -3.96 -15.54 22.75
N PRO A 326 -5.18 -15.10 22.42
CA PRO A 326 -5.83 -15.46 21.17
C PRO A 326 -5.15 -14.76 19.98
N ASP A 327 -5.38 -15.29 18.77
CA ASP A 327 -5.14 -14.51 17.56
C ASP A 327 -6.14 -13.37 17.53
N VAL A 328 -5.69 -12.18 17.09
CA VAL A 328 -6.54 -11.00 17.06
C VAL A 328 -6.39 -10.24 15.77
N SER A 329 -7.54 -9.74 15.31
CA SER A 329 -7.62 -8.93 14.11
C SER A 329 -7.01 -7.55 14.26
N GLY A 330 -6.99 -7.01 15.48
CA GLY A 330 -6.66 -5.62 15.75
C GLY A 330 -7.81 -4.65 15.46
N TYR A 331 -8.96 -5.11 14.96
CA TYR A 331 -10.15 -4.29 14.76
C TYR A 331 -10.91 -4.02 16.08
N HIS A 332 -12.00 -3.27 15.97
CA HIS A 332 -12.91 -3.00 17.07
C HIS A 332 -13.80 -4.23 17.36
N ASP A 333 -13.17 -5.32 17.82
CA ASP A 333 -13.85 -6.57 18.16
C ASP A 333 -13.53 -7.00 19.62
N PRO A 334 -14.32 -7.91 20.21
CA PRO A 334 -14.11 -8.37 21.58
C PRO A 334 -12.75 -9.05 21.81
N ALA A 335 -12.24 -9.82 20.85
CA ALA A 335 -10.97 -10.52 20.99
C ALA A 335 -9.80 -9.53 21.03
N SER A 336 -9.78 -8.54 20.13
CA SER A 336 -8.80 -7.45 20.13
C SER A 336 -8.88 -6.61 21.41
N THR A 337 -10.08 -6.36 21.93
CA THR A 337 -10.26 -5.62 23.19
C THR A 337 -9.70 -6.40 24.39
N ARG A 338 -9.98 -7.71 24.46
CA ARG A 338 -9.42 -8.59 25.49
C ARG A 338 -7.89 -8.67 25.37
N PHE A 339 -7.34 -8.83 24.17
CA PHE A 339 -5.89 -8.86 23.95
C PHE A 339 -5.21 -7.59 24.47
N ILE A 340 -5.80 -6.40 24.24
CA ILE A 340 -5.28 -5.13 24.76
C ILE A 340 -5.26 -5.11 26.29
N ALA A 341 -6.30 -5.64 26.94
CA ALA A 341 -6.37 -5.74 28.40
C ALA A 341 -5.35 -6.75 28.95
N ASP A 342 -5.34 -7.97 28.40
CA ASP A 342 -4.51 -9.09 28.85
C ASP A 342 -3.00 -8.79 28.70
N THR A 343 -2.63 -8.00 27.69
CA THR A 343 -1.22 -7.62 27.47
C THR A 343 -0.78 -6.38 28.24
N LYS A 344 -1.67 -5.70 29.01
CA LYS A 344 -1.36 -4.42 29.69
C LYS A 344 -0.17 -4.49 30.64
N LEU A 345 -0.10 -5.53 31.48
CA LEU A 345 0.98 -5.68 32.47
C LEU A 345 2.32 -5.99 31.78
N VAL A 346 2.31 -6.82 30.74
CA VAL A 346 3.49 -7.13 29.94
C VAL A 346 4.00 -5.89 29.21
N ARG A 347 3.13 -5.12 28.56
CA ARG A 347 3.52 -3.87 27.90
C ARG A 347 4.16 -2.89 28.88
N LYS A 348 3.62 -2.77 30.11
CA LYS A 348 4.23 -1.94 31.16
C LYS A 348 5.60 -2.47 31.58
N LYS A 349 5.75 -3.79 31.80
CA LYS A 349 7.01 -4.43 32.20
C LYS A 349 8.11 -4.26 31.14
N LEU A 350 7.75 -4.39 29.86
CA LEU A 350 8.66 -4.27 28.72
C LEU A 350 8.86 -2.82 28.26
N ASN A 351 8.22 -1.86 28.94
CA ASN A 351 8.24 -0.44 28.56
C ASN A 351 7.84 -0.20 27.09
N VAL A 352 6.80 -0.90 26.61
CA VAL A 352 6.32 -0.72 25.24
C VAL A 352 5.73 0.68 25.09
N ASP A 353 6.33 1.48 24.21
CA ASP A 353 5.82 2.82 23.88
C ASP A 353 4.36 2.74 23.40
N ALA A 354 3.48 3.46 24.10
CA ALA A 354 2.06 3.52 23.77
C ALA A 354 1.81 4.04 22.35
N HIS A 355 2.68 4.90 21.82
CA HIS A 355 2.59 5.38 20.43
C HIS A 355 2.79 4.26 19.40
N CYS A 356 3.46 3.16 19.76
CA CYS A 356 3.72 2.04 18.85
C CYS A 356 2.65 0.94 18.93
N PHE A 357 1.73 0.99 19.91
CA PHE A 357 0.81 -0.12 20.17
C PHE A 357 -0.64 0.15 19.72
N GLU A 358 -1.34 1.08 20.38
CA GLU A 358 -2.72 1.44 20.03
C GLU A 358 -2.74 2.69 19.14
N ARG A 359 -3.56 2.64 18.09
CA ARG A 359 -3.83 3.80 17.24
C ARG A 359 -4.72 4.78 17.98
N LYS A 360 -4.35 6.05 17.93
CA LYS A 360 -5.17 7.17 18.37
C LYS A 360 -6.19 7.52 17.27
N SER A 361 -7.24 8.22 17.66
CA SER A 361 -8.13 8.92 16.73
C SER A 361 -7.97 10.42 16.93
N LEU A 362 -8.14 11.20 15.86
CA LEU A 362 -8.45 12.62 16.01
C LEU A 362 -9.78 12.69 16.77
N GLN A 363 -9.75 13.00 18.06
CA GLN A 363 -10.96 13.34 18.78
C GLN A 363 -11.57 14.55 18.06
N GLY A 364 -12.86 14.47 17.70
CA GLY A 364 -13.60 15.67 17.29
C GLY A 364 -13.49 16.69 18.42
N LYS A 365 -13.18 17.95 18.09
CA LYS A 365 -13.07 19.06 19.06
C LYS A 365 -14.16 18.94 20.11
N GLY A 366 -13.78 18.58 21.34
CA GLY A 366 -14.65 18.48 22.49
C GLY A 366 -14.02 19.22 23.66
N ALA A 367 -14.13 20.55 23.65
CA ALA A 367 -14.06 21.40 24.84
C ALA A 367 -14.52 22.81 24.45
N SER A 368 -15.84 23.05 24.46
CA SER A 368 -16.37 24.41 24.51
C SER A 368 -16.09 24.96 25.90
N THR A 369 -15.02 25.74 26.03
CA THR A 369 -14.97 26.81 27.02
C THR A 369 -15.94 27.89 26.57
N GLN A 370 -17.13 27.94 27.16
CA GLN A 370 -17.92 29.17 27.20
C GLN A 370 -18.32 29.44 28.64
N GLY A 371 -17.87 30.60 29.12
CA GLY A 371 -18.09 31.16 30.44
C GLY A 371 -19.54 31.63 30.68
N PRO A 372 -19.75 32.45 31.72
CA PRO A 372 -20.98 32.47 32.49
C PRO A 372 -22.15 33.08 31.71
N ARG A 373 -23.33 32.47 31.90
CA ARG A 373 -24.62 33.04 31.46
C ARG A 373 -24.94 34.25 32.32
N SER A 374 -24.95 35.43 31.71
CA SER A 374 -25.73 36.57 32.17
C SER A 374 -27.18 36.39 31.69
N GLN A 375 -28.12 36.34 32.63
CA GLN A 375 -29.54 36.58 32.36
C GLN A 375 -29.87 38.04 32.71
N PRO A 376 -30.81 38.69 32.01
CA PRO A 376 -31.38 39.97 32.43
C PRO A 376 -32.27 39.84 33.67
#